data_AF-A0A0Q9PTV4-F1
#
_entry.id   AF-A0A0Q9PTV4-F1
#
_cell.length_a   1.000
_cell.length_b   1.000
_cell.length_c   1.000
_cell.angle_alpha   90.00
_cell.angle_beta   90.00
_cell.angle_gamma   90.00
#
_symmetry.space_group_name_H-M   'P 1'
#
loop_
_entity.id
_entity.type
_entity.pdbx_description
1 polymer ?
#
loop_
_entity_poly.entity_id
_entity_poly.type
_entity_poly.pdbx_seq_one_letter_code
_entity_poly.pdbx_strand_id
1 'polypeptide(L)'
;MRQWIKIGAGFVLAAGMGAASAAQPSEAQVRQLMDVFGVGRMLSQMNTQMAGVMSRQLPCVPASYWQSFVDANGTRDLTNRMVPIYQRHFTAEDIDGLLKFYRSPLGQKVITQMPATMAEGMQIGQQWGKQRAQGMIAELQKKGTIDAQGRCPAAPGVAQPAKPKGAR
;
A
#
# COMPACT_ATOMS: atom_id res chain seq x y z
N MET A 1 9.62 -18.89 65.15
CA MET A 1 9.94 -17.55 65.72
C MET A 1 10.56 -16.75 64.58
N ARG A 2 9.84 -15.82 63.93
CA ARG A 2 9.83 -14.38 64.27
C ARG A 2 11.26 -13.94 64.62
N GLN A 3 11.96 -13.11 63.84
CA GLN A 3 11.57 -11.74 63.52
C GLN A 3 12.24 -11.23 62.23
N TRP A 4 11.47 -10.41 61.53
CA TRP A 4 11.85 -9.56 60.41
C TRP A 4 12.26 -8.15 60.89
N ILE A 5 13.07 -7.47 60.06
CA ILE A 5 13.25 -6.02 59.92
C ILE A 5 14.16 -5.29 60.91
N LYS A 6 15.30 -4.78 60.41
CA LYS A 6 15.64 -3.36 60.49
C LYS A 6 16.13 -2.85 59.15
N ILE A 7 15.41 -1.83 58.67
CA ILE A 7 15.54 -1.11 57.41
C ILE A 7 16.85 -0.31 57.40
N GLY A 8 17.72 -0.58 56.44
CA GLY A 8 18.78 0.34 56.01
C GLY A 8 18.31 1.05 54.76
N ALA A 9 18.05 2.35 54.87
CA ALA A 9 17.61 3.22 53.79
C ALA A 9 18.65 3.29 52.66
N GLY A 10 18.47 2.45 51.65
CA GLY A 10 19.12 2.59 50.35
C GLY A 10 18.21 3.39 49.43
N PHE A 11 18.62 4.63 49.17
CA PHE A 11 17.98 5.56 48.25
C PHE A 11 17.82 4.90 46.86
N VAL A 12 16.61 4.46 46.52
CA VAL A 12 16.29 4.04 45.15
C VAL A 12 16.17 5.31 44.32
N LEU A 13 17.29 5.71 43.71
CA LEU A 13 17.29 6.59 42.55
C LEU A 13 16.58 5.85 41.41
N ALA A 14 15.26 5.96 41.39
CA ALA A 14 14.50 5.70 40.19
C ALA A 14 14.89 6.80 39.19
N ALA A 15 15.93 6.53 38.40
CA ALA A 15 16.19 7.27 37.18
C ALA A 15 14.97 7.06 36.27
N GLY A 16 14.01 7.98 36.37
CA GLY A 16 13.02 8.19 35.33
C GLY A 16 13.79 8.58 34.07
N MET A 17 14.19 7.59 33.27
CA MET A 17 14.45 7.79 31.86
C MET A 17 13.10 8.21 31.28
N GLY A 18 12.80 9.51 31.36
CA GLY A 18 11.78 10.10 30.54
C GLY A 18 12.16 9.73 29.12
N ALA A 19 11.36 8.87 28.49
CA ALA A 19 11.42 8.73 27.05
C ALA A 19 11.30 10.16 26.52
N ALA A 20 12.39 10.70 25.96
CA ALA A 20 12.32 11.94 25.22
C ALA A 20 11.25 11.68 24.16
N SER A 21 10.06 12.26 24.36
CA SER A 21 8.97 12.11 23.42
C SER A 21 9.48 12.72 22.13
N ALA A 22 9.77 11.87 21.14
CA ALA A 22 10.24 12.33 19.84
C ALA A 22 9.21 13.33 19.30
N ALA A 23 9.70 14.43 18.74
CA ALA A 23 8.83 15.51 18.30
C ALA A 23 7.91 15.01 17.19
N GLN A 24 6.66 15.46 17.21
CA GLN A 24 5.73 15.16 16.13
C GLN A 24 6.12 15.98 14.89
N PRO A 25 6.02 15.41 13.67
CA PRO A 25 6.22 16.15 12.44
C PRO A 25 5.32 17.39 12.36
N SER A 26 5.90 18.50 11.93
CA SER A 26 5.12 19.69 11.56
C SER A 26 4.30 19.44 10.29
N GLU A 27 3.21 20.19 10.13
CA GLU A 27 2.43 20.21 8.89
C GLU A 27 3.31 20.53 7.67
N ALA A 28 4.24 21.49 7.82
CA ALA A 28 5.16 21.88 6.76
C ALA A 28 6.08 20.73 6.32
N GLN A 29 6.61 19.95 7.27
CA GLN A 29 7.44 18.77 6.95
C GLN A 29 6.65 17.72 6.17
N VAL A 30 5.41 17.43 6.59
CA VAL A 30 4.55 16.47 5.88
C VAL A 30 4.21 16.96 4.46
N ARG A 31 3.89 18.25 4.31
CA ARG A 31 3.64 18.88 3.00
C ARG A 31 4.85 18.74 2.08
N GLN A 32 6.04 19.08 2.57
CA GLN A 32 7.27 18.95 1.80
C GLN A 32 7.52 17.50 1.36
N LEU A 33 7.21 16.52 2.22
CA LEU A 33 7.39 15.12 1.86
C LEU A 33 6.44 14.69 0.75
N MET A 34 5.18 15.14 0.81
CA MET A 34 4.18 14.90 -0.25
C MET A 34 4.57 15.55 -1.58
N ASP A 35 5.15 16.75 -1.53
CA ASP A 35 5.65 17.44 -2.72
C ASP A 35 6.81 16.68 -3.35
N VAL A 36 7.74 16.16 -2.53
CA VAL A 36 8.85 15.33 -3.00
C VAL A 36 8.35 14.04 -3.66
N PHE A 37 7.29 13.42 -3.13
CA PHE A 37 6.63 12.28 -3.76
C PHE A 37 5.74 12.64 -4.96
N GLY A 38 5.55 13.94 -5.23
CA GLY A 38 4.78 14.40 -6.39
C GLY A 38 3.27 14.17 -6.26
N VAL A 39 2.73 14.13 -5.03
CA VAL A 39 1.29 13.88 -4.77
C VAL A 39 0.41 14.88 -5.52
N GLY A 40 0.78 16.17 -5.55
CA GLY A 40 0.02 17.18 -6.30
C GLY A 40 -0.05 16.90 -7.80
N ARG A 41 1.05 16.43 -8.41
CA ARG A 41 1.09 16.03 -9.83
C ARG A 41 0.20 14.81 -10.08
N MET A 42 0.27 13.82 -9.19
CA MET A 42 -0.56 12.62 -9.27
C MET A 42 -2.06 12.96 -9.20
N LEU A 43 -2.45 13.82 -8.26
CA LEU A 43 -3.84 14.28 -8.12
C LEU A 43 -4.31 15.05 -9.35
N SER A 44 -3.48 15.93 -9.91
CA SER A 44 -3.79 16.66 -11.15
C SER A 44 -3.99 15.73 -12.36
N GLN A 45 -3.15 14.71 -12.49
CA GLN A 45 -3.27 13.70 -13.54
C GLN A 45 -4.57 12.89 -13.37
N MET A 46 -4.86 12.44 -12.15
CA MET A 46 -6.10 11.74 -11.83
C MET A 46 -7.33 12.61 -12.12
N ASN A 47 -7.28 13.89 -11.78
CA ASN A 47 -8.36 14.83 -12.06
C ASN A 47 -8.56 15.02 -13.56
N THR A 48 -7.48 15.17 -14.33
CA THR A 48 -7.56 15.27 -15.80
C THR A 48 -8.21 14.03 -16.42
N GLN A 49 -7.83 12.84 -15.96
CA GLN A 49 -8.41 11.58 -16.44
C GLN A 49 -9.90 11.51 -16.10
N MET A 50 -10.25 11.78 -14.84
CA MET A 50 -11.65 11.73 -14.38
C MET A 50 -12.49 12.79 -15.07
N ALA A 51 -11.96 13.99 -15.29
CA ALA A 51 -12.61 15.06 -16.03
C ALA A 51 -12.93 14.64 -17.48
N GLY A 52 -12.03 13.94 -18.15
CA GLY A 52 -12.29 13.41 -19.50
C GLY A 52 -13.35 12.30 -19.53
N VAL A 53 -13.49 11.52 -18.46
CA VAL A 53 -14.58 10.55 -18.32
C VAL A 53 -15.91 11.27 -18.05
N MET A 54 -15.94 12.19 -17.08
CA MET A 54 -17.14 12.92 -16.70
C MET A 54 -17.67 13.81 -17.84
N SER A 55 -16.78 14.47 -18.59
CA SER A 55 -17.18 15.30 -19.73
C SER A 55 -17.86 14.49 -20.84
N ARG A 56 -17.51 13.20 -21.01
CA ARG A 56 -18.19 12.30 -21.96
C ARG A 56 -19.53 11.82 -21.45
N GLN A 57 -19.68 11.65 -20.13
CA GLN A 57 -20.92 11.20 -19.50
C GLN A 57 -21.95 12.34 -19.37
N LEU A 58 -21.50 13.55 -19.09
CA LEU A 58 -22.32 14.74 -18.86
C LEU A 58 -21.88 15.87 -19.81
N PRO A 59 -22.17 15.77 -21.12
CA PRO A 59 -21.70 16.73 -22.12
C PRO A 59 -22.33 18.13 -21.97
N CYS A 60 -23.42 18.26 -21.21
CA CYS A 60 -24.05 19.54 -20.89
C CYS A 60 -23.29 20.35 -19.85
N VAL A 61 -22.36 19.74 -19.09
CA VAL A 61 -21.53 20.42 -18.11
C VAL A 61 -20.20 20.82 -18.78
N PRO A 62 -19.78 22.09 -18.71
CA PRO A 62 -18.53 22.54 -19.30
C PRO A 62 -17.32 21.74 -18.78
N ALA A 63 -16.40 21.38 -19.68
CA ALA A 63 -15.19 20.62 -19.33
C ALA A 63 -14.35 21.31 -18.23
N SER A 64 -14.35 22.65 -18.20
CA SER A 64 -13.65 23.44 -17.20
C SER A 64 -14.11 23.16 -15.76
N TYR A 65 -15.38 22.84 -15.56
CA TYR A 65 -15.92 22.51 -14.23
C TYR A 65 -15.24 21.27 -13.66
N TRP A 66 -15.06 20.23 -14.48
CA TRP A 66 -14.38 19.01 -14.08
C TRP A 66 -12.87 19.22 -13.91
N GLN A 67 -12.26 20.05 -14.75
CA GLN A 67 -10.83 20.37 -14.66
C GLN A 67 -10.47 21.09 -13.36
N SER A 68 -11.40 21.86 -12.78
CA SER A 68 -11.21 22.54 -11.50
C SER A 68 -11.63 21.72 -10.28
N PHE A 69 -12.12 20.49 -10.46
CA PHE A 69 -12.64 19.68 -9.34
C PHE A 69 -11.59 19.38 -8.27
N VAL A 70 -10.35 19.06 -8.68
CA VAL A 70 -9.20 19.01 -7.78
C VAL A 70 -8.28 20.18 -8.06
N ASP A 71 -8.61 21.32 -7.47
CA ASP A 71 -7.79 22.53 -7.52
C ASP A 71 -6.74 22.55 -6.39
N ALA A 72 -6.06 23.70 -6.25
CA ALA A 72 -5.08 23.91 -5.20
C ALA A 72 -5.71 23.81 -3.79
N ASN A 73 -6.97 24.20 -3.62
CA ASN A 73 -7.66 24.12 -2.33
C ASN A 73 -8.02 22.67 -1.99
N GLY A 74 -8.53 21.90 -2.95
CA GLY A 74 -8.78 20.46 -2.77
C GLY A 74 -7.51 19.68 -2.45
N THR A 75 -6.40 20.02 -3.12
CA THR A 75 -5.08 19.45 -2.82
C THR A 75 -4.63 19.79 -1.39
N ARG A 76 -4.85 21.04 -0.95
CA ARG A 76 -4.53 21.49 0.40
C ARG A 76 -5.38 20.78 1.46
N ASP A 77 -6.68 20.64 1.23
CA ASP A 77 -7.59 19.93 2.13
C ASP A 77 -7.19 18.46 2.30
N LEU A 78 -6.90 17.77 1.19
CA LEU A 78 -6.42 16.40 1.25
C LEU A 78 -5.11 16.30 2.06
N THR A 79 -4.18 17.21 1.82
CA THR A 79 -2.92 17.24 2.57
C THR A 79 -3.15 17.44 4.07
N ASN A 80 -4.06 18.35 4.46
CA ASN A 80 -4.41 18.59 5.86
C ASN A 80 -4.93 17.33 6.55
N ARG A 81 -5.77 16.55 5.84
CA ARG A 81 -6.31 15.28 6.36
C ARG A 81 -5.25 14.21 6.53
N MET A 82 -4.17 14.27 5.74
CA MET A 82 -3.08 13.31 5.80
C MET A 82 -2.06 13.62 6.91
N VAL A 83 -1.86 14.89 7.28
CA VAL A 83 -0.94 15.31 8.36
C VAL A 83 -1.10 14.49 9.65
N PRO A 84 -2.29 14.32 10.25
CA PRO A 84 -2.45 13.53 11.47
C PRO A 84 -2.19 12.03 11.26
N ILE A 85 -2.19 11.53 10.02
CA ILE A 85 -1.78 10.15 9.73
C ILE A 85 -0.26 10.05 9.86
N TYR A 86 0.48 10.96 9.24
CA TYR A 86 1.94 10.98 9.34
C TYR A 86 2.42 11.20 10.77
N GLN A 87 1.78 12.11 11.50
CA GLN A 87 2.10 12.36 12.91
C GLN A 87 1.96 11.10 13.79
N ARG A 88 0.97 10.25 13.53
CA ARG A 88 0.80 8.98 14.27
C ARG A 88 1.86 7.93 13.98
N HIS A 89 2.56 8.00 12.84
CA HIS A 89 3.44 6.94 12.37
C HIS A 89 4.92 7.34 12.30
N PHE A 90 5.22 8.64 12.31
CA PHE A 90 6.57 9.16 12.12
C PHE A 90 6.88 10.25 13.14
N THR A 91 8.15 10.36 13.48
CA THR A 91 8.71 11.48 14.23
C THR A 91 9.15 12.59 13.28
N ALA A 92 9.36 13.80 13.80
CA ALA A 92 9.89 14.92 13.00
C ALA A 92 11.25 14.55 12.40
N GLU A 93 12.09 13.86 13.16
CA GLU A 93 13.39 13.37 12.73
C GLU A 93 13.29 12.35 11.58
N ASP A 94 12.30 11.45 11.62
CA ASP A 94 12.05 10.51 10.53
C ASP A 94 11.70 11.25 9.23
N ILE A 95 10.80 12.23 9.30
CA ILE A 95 10.39 13.00 8.11
C ILE A 95 11.57 13.81 7.55
N ASP A 96 12.40 14.41 8.40
CA ASP A 96 13.63 15.08 7.96
C ASP A 96 14.61 14.12 7.28
N GLY A 97 14.77 12.92 7.82
CA GLY A 97 15.57 11.85 7.21
C GLY A 97 15.04 11.46 5.84
N LEU A 98 13.73 11.26 5.71
CA LEU A 98 13.08 10.95 4.43
C LEU A 98 13.24 12.09 3.43
N LEU A 99 13.02 13.34 3.85
CA LEU A 99 13.21 14.52 3.00
C LEU A 99 14.66 14.61 2.50
N LYS A 100 15.64 14.41 3.37
CA LYS A 100 17.06 14.40 3.00
C LYS A 100 17.36 13.31 1.98
N PHE A 101 16.89 12.09 2.22
CA PHE A 101 17.11 10.97 1.31
C PHE A 101 16.45 11.21 -0.04
N TYR A 102 15.15 11.51 -0.06
CA TYR A 102 14.40 11.62 -1.30
C TYR A 102 14.75 12.87 -2.11
N ARG A 103 15.32 13.92 -1.51
CA ARG A 103 15.91 15.06 -2.25
C ARG A 103 17.27 14.74 -2.87
N SER A 104 17.95 13.68 -2.45
CA SER A 104 19.23 13.28 -3.05
C SER A 104 19.04 12.75 -4.49
N PRO A 105 20.08 12.77 -5.34
CA PRO A 105 20.00 12.17 -6.69
C PRO A 105 19.56 10.70 -6.69
N LEU A 106 20.02 9.92 -5.70
CA LEU A 106 19.60 8.53 -5.54
C LEU A 106 18.13 8.43 -5.14
N GLY A 107 17.67 9.23 -4.18
CA GLY A 107 16.28 9.24 -3.73
C GLY A 107 15.31 9.63 -4.85
N GLN A 108 15.67 10.62 -5.67
CA GLN A 108 14.92 10.98 -6.88
C GLN A 108 14.90 9.85 -7.91
N LYS A 109 16.02 9.12 -8.09
CA LYS A 109 16.05 7.92 -8.94
C LYS A 109 15.11 6.83 -8.40
N VAL A 110 15.05 6.63 -7.08
CA VAL A 110 14.11 5.68 -6.45
C VAL A 110 12.67 6.06 -6.77
N ILE A 111 12.28 7.33 -6.57
CA ILE A 111 10.91 7.82 -6.85
C ILE A 111 10.53 7.58 -8.32
N THR A 112 11.46 7.79 -9.24
CA THR A 112 11.18 7.72 -10.68
C THR A 112 11.26 6.31 -11.27
N GLN A 113 12.14 5.44 -10.74
CA GLN A 113 12.44 4.13 -11.33
C GLN A 113 11.75 2.98 -10.61
N MET A 114 11.55 3.06 -9.29
CA MET A 114 10.97 1.94 -8.52
C MET A 114 9.59 1.49 -9.02
N PRO A 115 8.66 2.39 -9.42
CA PRO A 115 7.38 1.95 -9.97
C PRO A 115 7.53 1.05 -11.20
N ALA A 116 8.44 1.40 -12.12
CA ALA A 116 8.71 0.60 -13.32
C ALA A 116 9.41 -0.72 -12.95
N THR A 117 10.41 -0.69 -12.08
CA THR A 117 11.11 -1.89 -11.59
C THR A 117 10.13 -2.88 -10.93
N MET A 118 9.20 -2.38 -10.11
CA MET A 118 8.17 -3.23 -9.48
C MET A 118 7.20 -3.79 -10.52
N ALA A 119 6.79 -2.99 -11.52
CA ALA A 119 5.91 -3.45 -12.60
C ALA A 119 6.55 -4.57 -13.44
N GLU A 120 7.82 -4.42 -13.81
CA GLU A 120 8.60 -5.44 -14.52
C GLU A 120 8.76 -6.71 -13.67
N GLY A 121 9.06 -6.55 -12.37
CA GLY A 121 9.16 -7.67 -11.43
C GLY A 121 7.85 -8.45 -11.31
N MET A 122 6.71 -7.77 -11.28
CA MET A 122 5.39 -8.41 -11.30
C MET A 122 5.15 -9.21 -12.58
N GLN A 123 5.55 -8.69 -13.74
CA GLN A 123 5.43 -9.41 -15.02
C GLN A 123 6.26 -10.70 -15.02
N ILE A 124 7.50 -10.63 -14.54
CA ILE A 124 8.38 -11.80 -14.41
C ILE A 124 7.76 -12.82 -13.44
N GLY A 125 7.27 -12.37 -12.28
CA GLY A 125 6.61 -13.24 -11.30
C GLY A 125 5.40 -13.98 -11.88
N GLN A 126 4.59 -13.30 -12.70
CA GLN A 126 3.46 -13.94 -13.40
C GLN A 126 3.92 -15.00 -14.40
N GLN A 127 4.99 -14.73 -15.17
CA GLN A 127 5.53 -15.69 -16.13
C GLN A 127 6.09 -16.93 -15.42
N TRP A 128 6.91 -16.72 -14.39
CA TRP A 128 7.46 -17.78 -13.57
C TRP A 128 6.35 -18.63 -12.93
N GLY A 129 5.32 -17.99 -12.37
CA GLY A 129 4.17 -18.67 -11.76
C GLY A 129 3.43 -19.56 -12.77
N LYS A 130 3.19 -19.07 -13.99
CA LYS A 130 2.58 -19.85 -15.07
C LYS A 130 3.43 -21.06 -15.46
N GLN A 131 4.74 -20.87 -15.63
CA GLN A 131 5.66 -21.97 -15.95
C GLN A 131 5.68 -23.03 -14.84
N ARG A 132 5.72 -22.59 -13.57
CA ARG A 132 5.73 -23.50 -12.42
C ARG A 132 4.43 -24.28 -12.31
N ALA A 133 3.29 -23.64 -12.56
CA ALA A 133 1.97 -24.28 -12.58
C ALA A 133 1.86 -25.31 -13.71
N GLN A 134 2.34 -24.99 -14.93
CA GLN A 134 2.36 -25.92 -16.04
C GLN A 134 3.20 -27.17 -15.74
N GLY A 135 4.40 -26.99 -15.18
CA GLY A 135 5.26 -28.11 -14.76
C GLY A 135 4.61 -28.98 -13.68
N MET A 136 3.96 -28.35 -12.69
CA MET A 136 3.20 -29.06 -11.66
C MET A 136 2.05 -29.88 -12.25
N ILE A 137 1.25 -29.29 -13.15
CA ILE A 137 0.13 -29.99 -13.81
C ILE A 137 0.65 -31.19 -14.60
N ALA A 138 1.73 -31.03 -15.38
CA ALA A 138 2.33 -32.12 -16.14
C ALA A 138 2.81 -33.26 -15.22
N GLU A 139 3.40 -32.93 -14.07
CA GLU A 139 3.84 -33.93 -13.08
C GLU A 139 2.65 -34.68 -12.46
N LEU A 140 1.60 -33.97 -12.06
CA LEU A 140 0.40 -34.55 -11.48
C LEU A 140 -0.34 -35.45 -12.48
N GLN A 141 -0.39 -35.06 -13.75
CA GLN A 141 -0.93 -35.86 -14.84
C GLN A 141 -0.12 -37.13 -15.07
N LYS A 142 1.23 -37.02 -15.10
CA LYS A 142 2.12 -38.17 -15.24
C LYS A 142 1.98 -39.16 -14.08
N LYS A 143 1.71 -38.68 -12.86
CA LYS A 143 1.44 -39.51 -11.67
C LYS A 143 0.01 -40.06 -11.62
N GLY A 144 -0.86 -39.68 -12.56
CA GLY A 144 -2.28 -40.06 -12.55
C GLY A 144 -3.08 -39.45 -11.39
N THR A 145 -2.53 -38.45 -10.70
CA THR A 145 -3.22 -37.74 -9.60
C THR A 145 -4.35 -36.86 -10.15
N ILE A 146 -4.20 -36.38 -11.39
CA ILE A 146 -5.23 -35.64 -12.13
C ILE A 146 -5.31 -36.15 -13.59
N ASP A 147 -6.45 -35.98 -14.23
CA ASP A 147 -6.68 -36.34 -15.63
C ASP A 147 -6.07 -35.33 -16.63
N ALA A 148 -6.22 -35.61 -17.93
CA ALA A 148 -5.74 -34.74 -19.01
C ALA A 148 -6.40 -33.34 -19.01
N GLN A 149 -7.55 -33.18 -18.34
CA GLN A 149 -8.28 -31.93 -18.18
C GLN A 149 -7.93 -31.22 -16.86
N GLY A 150 -6.97 -31.76 -16.09
CA GLY A 150 -6.52 -31.21 -14.81
C GLY A 150 -7.48 -31.43 -13.65
N ARG A 151 -8.41 -32.38 -13.78
CA ARG A 151 -9.41 -32.70 -12.75
C ARG A 151 -8.93 -33.89 -11.92
N CYS A 152 -9.25 -33.89 -10.63
CA CYS A 152 -9.06 -35.09 -9.82
C CYS A 152 -9.90 -36.23 -10.41
N PRO A 153 -9.39 -37.49 -10.40
CA PRO A 153 -10.21 -38.63 -10.75
C PRO A 153 -11.44 -38.65 -9.84
N ALA A 154 -12.60 -38.99 -10.39
CA ALA A 154 -13.84 -39.06 -9.62
C ALA A 154 -13.61 -39.98 -8.41
N ALA A 155 -13.74 -39.44 -7.20
CA ALA A 155 -13.78 -40.27 -6.00
C ALA A 155 -14.87 -41.33 -6.21
N PRO A 156 -14.62 -42.63 -5.95
CA PRO A 156 -15.67 -43.62 -6.01
C PRO A 156 -16.76 -43.21 -5.00
N GLY A 157 -17.87 -42.66 -5.50
CA GLY A 157 -19.05 -42.31 -4.69
C GLY A 157 -19.58 -40.87 -4.77
N VAL A 158 -18.92 -39.91 -5.43
CA VAL A 158 -19.50 -38.55 -5.57
C VAL A 158 -20.14 -38.39 -6.95
N ALA A 159 -21.44 -38.70 -7.02
CA ALA A 159 -22.26 -38.45 -8.19
C ALA A 159 -22.19 -36.98 -8.60
N GLN A 160 -21.86 -36.71 -9.86
CA GLN A 160 -21.97 -35.36 -10.43
C GLN A 160 -23.42 -34.87 -10.31
N PRO A 161 -23.67 -33.64 -9.83
CA PRO A 161 -25.02 -33.11 -9.82
C PRO A 161 -25.50 -33.03 -11.27
N ALA A 162 -26.59 -33.74 -11.55
CA ALA A 162 -27.20 -33.80 -12.87
C ALA A 162 -27.54 -32.39 -13.36
N LYS A 163 -27.10 -32.04 -14.58
CA LYS A 163 -27.54 -30.81 -15.25
C LYS A 163 -29.07 -30.79 -15.29
N PRO A 164 -29.74 -29.70 -14.87
CA PRO A 164 -31.19 -29.61 -14.99
C PRO A 164 -31.55 -29.64 -16.48
N LYS A 165 -32.32 -30.67 -16.87
CA LYS A 165 -32.96 -30.73 -18.18
C LYS A 165 -33.93 -29.55 -18.29
N GLY A 166 -33.89 -28.88 -19.44
CA GLY A 166 -34.46 -27.57 -19.67
C GLY A 166 -35.86 -27.35 -19.10
N ALA A 167 -36.05 -26.18 -18.49
CA ALA A 167 -37.35 -25.57 -18.37
C ALA A 167 -37.68 -24.93 -19.72
N ARG A 168 -38.76 -25.40 -20.33
CA ARG A 168 -39.48 -24.75 -21.43
C ARG A 168 -39.97 -23.37 -21.02
#